data_AF-A0A2K0TKP0-F1
#
_entry.id   AF-A0A2K0TKP0-F1
#
_cell.length_a   1.000
_cell.length_b   1.000
_cell.length_c   1.000
_cell.angle_alpha   90.00
_cell.angle_beta   90.00
_cell.angle_gamma   90.00
#
_symmetry.space_group_name_H-M   'P 1'
#
loop_
_entity.id
_entity.type
_entity.pdbx_description
1 polymer ?
#
loop_
_entity_poly.entity_id
_entity_poly.type
_entity_poly.pdbx_seq_one_letter_code
_entity_poly.pdbx_strand_id
1 'polypeptide(L)'
;MLEGDDDATFMVRRNGKIFYIQISLSSFVNSPATTQKYKSYLEVLQSGEEVLGEIYDIDVYDWVMAPFGPLLIELAPDPPAESAGNIRVTLKEYLYPEFFMLYLK
;
A
#
# COMPACT_ATOMS: atom_id res chain seq x y z
N MET A 1 9.29 26.60 -4.23
CA MET A 1 7.93 26.44 -3.68
C MET A 1 7.03 25.96 -4.80
N LEU A 2 7.01 24.66 -5.03
CA LEU A 2 5.87 24.00 -5.64
C LEU A 2 5.24 23.29 -4.46
N GLU A 3 4.02 23.67 -4.08
CA GLU A 3 3.17 22.84 -3.21
C GLU A 3 2.92 21.56 -3.99
N GLY A 4 3.82 20.59 -3.79
CA GLY A 4 3.79 19.30 -4.45
C GLY A 4 2.67 18.48 -3.85
N ASP A 5 2.00 17.73 -4.71
CA ASP A 5 1.03 16.72 -4.38
C ASP A 5 1.66 15.71 -3.41
N ASP A 6 1.54 15.98 -2.11
CA ASP A 6 2.04 15.12 -1.03
C ASP A 6 1.11 13.92 -0.81
N ASP A 7 0.13 13.71 -1.70
CA ASP A 7 -0.72 12.54 -1.70
C ASP A 7 -0.06 11.41 -2.49
N ALA A 8 -0.08 10.20 -1.93
CA ALA A 8 0.41 9.01 -2.59
C ALA A 8 -0.69 7.95 -2.67
N THR A 9 -0.70 7.23 -3.79
CA THR A 9 -1.59 6.08 -4.00
C THR A 9 -0.75 4.82 -4.21
N PHE A 10 -0.95 3.83 -3.34
CA PHE A 10 -0.29 2.54 -3.41
C PHE A 10 -1.28 1.50 -3.95
N MET A 11 -0.85 0.70 -4.92
CA MET A 11 -1.64 -0.40 -5.46
C MET A 11 -1.14 -1.73 -4.92
N VAL A 12 -1.97 -2.43 -4.16
CA VAL A 12 -1.70 -3.77 -3.63
C VAL A 12 -2.61 -4.77 -4.32
N ARG A 13 -2.03 -5.88 -4.80
CA ARG A 13 -2.79 -6.97 -5.42
C ARG A 13 -2.76 -8.20 -4.54
N ARG A 14 -3.94 -8.74 -4.20
CA ARG A 14 -4.08 -9.92 -3.34
C ARG A 14 -5.27 -10.76 -3.75
N ASN A 15 -5.05 -12.06 -3.97
CA ASN A 15 -6.08 -13.07 -4.27
C ASN A 15 -7.13 -12.61 -5.30
N GLY A 16 -6.67 -12.06 -6.43
CA GLY A 16 -7.55 -11.61 -7.52
C GLY A 16 -8.19 -10.24 -7.33
N LYS A 17 -7.91 -9.55 -6.22
CA LYS A 17 -8.44 -8.23 -5.88
C LYS A 17 -7.34 -7.17 -5.90
N ILE A 18 -7.72 -5.92 -6.10
CA ILE A 18 -6.83 -4.75 -6.02
C ILE A 18 -7.26 -3.85 -4.86
N PHE A 19 -6.30 -3.35 -4.11
CA PHE A 19 -6.49 -2.36 -3.06
C PHE A 19 -5.68 -1.13 -3.41
N TYR A 20 -6.36 0.00 -3.56
CA TYR A 20 -5.73 1.30 -3.70
C TYR A 20 -5.71 1.96 -2.33
N ILE A 21 -4.52 2.15 -1.76
CA ILE A 21 -4.33 2.82 -0.48
C ILE A 21 -3.90 4.25 -0.78
N GLN A 22 -4.76 5.21 -0.46
CA GLN A 22 -4.45 6.62 -0.56
C GLN A 22 -3.96 7.15 0.79
N ILE A 23 -2.85 7.87 0.75
CA ILE A 23 -2.28 8.57 1.90
C ILE A 23 -2.22 10.04 1.54
N SER A 24 -2.67 10.90 2.45
CA SER A 24 -2.58 12.35 2.31
C SER A 24 -1.98 12.93 3.57
N LEU A 25 -1.05 13.90 3.42
CA LEU A 25 -0.49 14.62 4.56
C LEU A 25 -1.54 15.30 5.42
N SER A 26 -2.67 15.70 4.80
CA SER A 26 -3.80 16.33 5.50
C SER A 26 -4.39 15.45 6.60
N SER A 27 -4.17 14.14 6.55
CA SER A 27 -4.66 13.19 7.55
C SER A 27 -3.80 13.13 8.81
N PHE A 28 -2.51 13.50 8.74
CA PHE A 28 -1.57 13.43 9.87
C PHE A 28 -1.67 14.67 10.78
N VAL A 29 -2.84 14.91 11.36
CA VAL A 29 -3.07 16.03 12.29
C VAL A 29 -2.31 15.80 13.60
N ASN A 30 -1.55 16.80 14.07
CA ASN A 30 -0.78 16.76 15.33
C ASN A 30 0.25 15.62 15.45
N SER A 31 0.74 15.07 14.32
CA SER A 31 1.69 13.95 14.32
C SER A 31 2.99 14.26 13.57
N PRO A 32 3.81 15.21 14.06
CA PRO A 32 5.00 15.70 13.35
C PRO A 32 6.03 14.60 13.03
N ALA A 33 6.19 13.62 13.92
CA ALA A 33 7.07 12.48 13.68
C ALA A 33 6.58 11.61 12.50
N THR A 34 5.27 11.35 12.43
CA THR A 34 4.66 10.58 11.33
C THR A 34 4.74 11.36 10.02
N THR A 35 4.45 12.66 10.05
CA THR A 35 4.59 13.56 8.89
C THR A 35 6.01 13.53 8.34
N GLN A 36 7.03 13.63 9.21
CA GLN A 36 8.42 13.62 8.77
C GLN A 36 8.82 12.26 8.18
N LYS A 37 8.40 11.16 8.82
CA LYS A 37 8.63 9.81 8.31
C LYS A 37 8.00 9.61 6.93
N TYR A 38 6.76 10.05 6.75
CA TYR A 38 6.06 9.97 5.46
C TYR A 38 6.78 10.78 4.36
N LYS A 39 7.30 11.97 4.67
CA LYS A 39 8.08 12.76 3.71
C LYS A 39 9.35 12.05 3.25
N SER A 40 10.11 11.47 4.19
CA SER A 40 11.28 10.67 3.85
C SER A 40 10.93 9.46 2.98
N TYR A 41 9.76 8.85 3.20
CA TYR A 41 9.27 7.76 2.38
C TYR A 41 8.83 8.21 0.98
N LEU A 42 8.19 9.38 0.86
CA LEU A 42 7.91 9.97 -0.45
C LEU A 42 9.18 10.26 -1.24
N GLU A 43 10.23 10.76 -0.58
CA GLU A 43 11.52 11.01 -1.23
C GLU A 43 12.13 9.72 -1.81
N VAL A 44 12.08 8.60 -1.06
CA VAL A 44 12.52 7.27 -1.54
C VAL A 44 11.73 6.88 -2.79
N LEU A 45 10.39 6.93 -2.73
CA LEU A 45 9.53 6.53 -3.85
C LEU A 45 9.72 7.42 -5.09
N GLN A 46 9.91 8.72 -4.89
CA GLN A 46 10.12 9.68 -5.97
C GLN A 46 11.51 9.55 -6.61
N SER A 47 12.51 9.12 -5.84
CA SER A 47 13.86 8.86 -6.36
C SER A 47 13.88 7.69 -7.34
N GLY A 48 12.98 6.71 -7.15
CA GLY A 48 12.98 5.45 -7.88
C GLY A 48 14.14 4.52 -7.51
N GLU A 49 14.89 4.84 -6.46
CA GLU A 49 15.96 4.01 -5.92
C GLU A 49 15.38 3.01 -4.91
N GLU A 50 15.92 1.79 -4.90
CA GLU A 50 15.55 0.74 -3.93
C GLU A 50 15.94 1.15 -2.49
N VAL A 51 16.99 1.97 -2.36
CA VAL A 51 17.52 2.45 -1.09
C VAL A 51 17.88 3.92 -1.22
N LEU A 52 17.33 4.76 -0.34
CA LEU A 52 17.72 6.16 -0.20
C LEU A 52 18.18 6.41 1.24
N GLY A 53 19.50 6.58 1.43
CA GLY A 53 20.11 6.67 2.75
C GLY A 53 20.03 5.34 3.49
N GLU A 54 19.25 5.27 4.57
CA GLU A 54 19.03 4.06 5.38
C GLU A 54 17.63 3.46 5.20
N ILE A 55 16.81 4.03 4.30
CA ILE A 55 15.42 3.60 4.07
C ILE A 55 15.35 2.78 2.79
N TYR A 56 14.81 1.56 2.90
CA TYR A 56 14.50 0.72 1.75
C TYR A 56 13.06 0.98 1.29
N ASP A 57 12.79 0.83 0.00
CA ASP A 57 11.44 0.91 -0.55
C ASP A 57 10.48 -0.10 0.14
N ILE A 58 10.97 -1.28 0.51
CA ILE A 58 10.22 -2.30 1.26
C ILE A 58 9.75 -1.79 2.63
N ASP A 59 10.56 -0.95 3.32
CA ASP A 59 10.18 -0.36 4.60
C ASP A 59 9.00 0.61 4.44
N VAL A 60 8.88 1.23 3.26
CA VAL A 60 7.74 2.08 2.91
C VAL A 60 6.50 1.22 2.72
N TYR A 61 6.58 0.15 1.93
CA TYR A 61 5.46 -0.75 1.68
C TYR A 61 4.96 -1.42 2.96
N ASP A 62 5.86 -1.91 3.82
CA ASP A 62 5.49 -2.53 5.10
C ASP A 62 4.79 -1.54 6.01
N TRP A 63 5.28 -0.30 6.10
CA TRP A 63 4.65 0.75 6.89
C TRP A 63 3.25 1.11 6.38
N VAL A 64 3.07 1.20 5.06
CA VAL A 64 1.77 1.50 4.44
C VAL A 64 0.78 0.34 4.64
N MET A 65 1.23 -0.90 4.53
CA MET A 65 0.37 -2.08 4.64
C MET A 65 -0.01 -2.44 6.07
N ALA A 66 0.86 -2.13 7.06
CA ALA A 66 0.67 -2.48 8.47
C ALA A 66 -0.75 -2.18 9.03
N PRO A 67 -1.33 -0.98 8.86
CA PRO A 67 -2.68 -0.69 9.39
C PRO A 67 -3.81 -1.45 8.68
N PHE A 68 -3.59 -1.92 7.45
CA PHE A 68 -4.63 -2.57 6.64
C PHE A 68 -4.55 -4.09 6.65
N GLY A 69 -3.49 -4.68 7.22
CA GLY A 69 -3.27 -6.13 7.22
C GLY A 69 -4.52 -6.98 7.54
N PRO A 70 -5.22 -6.75 8.67
CA PRO A 70 -6.45 -7.47 9.01
C PRO A 70 -7.56 -7.31 7.96
N LEU A 71 -7.75 -6.09 7.45
CA LEU A 71 -8.78 -5.77 6.46
C LEU A 71 -8.48 -6.42 5.10
N LEU A 72 -7.20 -6.46 4.70
CA LEU A 72 -6.76 -7.14 3.49
C LEU A 72 -7.03 -8.66 3.57
N ILE A 73 -6.82 -9.27 4.74
CA ILE A 73 -7.12 -10.68 4.98
C ILE A 73 -8.64 -10.93 4.96
N GLU A 74 -9.44 -10.04 5.55
CA GLU A 74 -10.89 -10.17 5.54
C GLU A 74 -11.49 -10.06 4.13
N LEU A 75 -11.05 -9.05 3.36
CA LEU A 75 -11.59 -8.77 2.02
C LEU A 75 -11.03 -9.68 0.93
N ALA A 76 -9.81 -10.19 1.12
CA ALA A 76 -9.12 -11.11 0.23
C ALA A 76 -8.48 -12.26 1.05
N PRO A 77 -9.30 -13.18 1.59
CA PRO A 77 -8.81 -14.26 2.44
C PRO A 77 -7.91 -15.21 1.68
N ASP A 78 -7.02 -15.89 2.41
CA ASP A 78 -6.18 -16.92 1.83
C ASP A 78 -7.04 -18.06 1.27
N PRO A 79 -6.61 -18.68 0.16
CA PRO A 79 -7.30 -19.85 -0.36
C PRO A 79 -7.31 -20.97 0.70
N PRO A 80 -8.33 -21.84 0.71
CA PRO A 80 -8.39 -22.98 1.63
C PRO A 80 -7.09 -23.78 1.61
N ALA A 81 -6.67 -24.31 2.76
CA ALA A 81 -5.41 -25.06 2.89
C ALA A 81 -5.32 -26.26 1.93
N GLU A 82 -6.45 -26.86 1.57
CA GLU A 82 -6.57 -27.94 0.57
C GLU A 82 -6.16 -27.50 -0.85
N SER A 83 -6.09 -26.19 -1.08
CA SER A 83 -5.64 -25.54 -2.32
C SER A 83 -4.34 -24.75 -2.14
N ALA A 84 -3.59 -24.96 -1.06
CA ALA A 84 -2.37 -24.19 -0.70
C ALA A 84 -1.20 -24.26 -1.71
N GLY A 85 -1.33 -24.94 -2.85
CA GLY A 85 -0.39 -24.91 -3.97
C GLY A 85 -0.95 -24.38 -5.29
N ASN A 86 -2.26 -24.09 -5.34
CA ASN A 86 -2.97 -23.66 -6.53
C ASN A 86 -3.73 -22.36 -6.24
N ILE A 87 -3.05 -21.22 -6.41
CA ILE A 87 -3.69 -19.91 -6.43
C ILE A 87 -4.75 -19.94 -7.54
N ARG A 88 -6.03 -20.02 -7.18
CA ARG A 88 -7.16 -20.03 -8.12
C ARG A 88 -7.59 -18.63 -8.52
N VAL A 89 -6.65 -17.75 -8.87
CA VAL A 89 -7.00 -16.48 -9.51
C VAL A 89 -7.23 -16.78 -10.98
N THR A 90 -8.47 -16.65 -11.42
CA THR A 90 -8.82 -16.81 -12.83
C THR A 90 -8.20 -15.68 -13.66
N LEU A 91 -7.94 -15.93 -14.94
CA LEU A 91 -7.51 -14.88 -15.86
C LEU A 91 -8.52 -13.72 -15.89
N LYS A 92 -9.81 -14.01 -15.73
CA LYS A 92 -10.87 -12.99 -15.65
C LYS A 92 -10.67 -12.07 -14.43
N GLU A 93 -10.44 -12.62 -13.25
CA GLU A 93 -10.16 -11.84 -12.02
C GLU A 93 -8.81 -11.10 -12.11
N TYR A 94 -7.86 -11.64 -12.88
CA TYR A 94 -6.61 -10.94 -13.16
C TYR A 94 -6.80 -9.73 -14.10
N LEU A 95 -7.63 -9.87 -15.14
CA LEU A 95 -7.87 -8.79 -16.10
C LEU A 95 -8.90 -7.77 -15.62
N TYR A 96 -9.88 -8.20 -14.82
CA TYR A 96 -10.99 -7.40 -14.31
C TYR A 96 -11.19 -7.63 -12.81
N PRO A 97 -10.21 -7.22 -11.98
CA PRO A 97 -10.30 -7.40 -10.54
C PRO A 97 -11.38 -6.52 -9.93
N GLU A 98 -12.04 -7.04 -8.90
CA GLU A 98 -12.73 -6.19 -7.93
C GLU A 98 -11.69 -5.33 -7.20
N PHE A 99 -12.04 -4.07 -6.93
CA PHE A 99 -11.12 -3.13 -6.29
C PHE A 99 -11.73 -2.41 -5.09
N PHE A 100 -10.86 -2.02 -4.16
CA PHE A 100 -11.22 -1.29 -2.94
C PHE A 100 -10.37 -0.02 -2.84
N MET A 101 -10.99 1.07 -2.39
CA MET A 101 -10.30 2.32 -2.04
C MET A 101 -10.16 2.39 -0.53
N LEU A 102 -8.92 2.41 -0.03
CA LEU A 102 -8.58 2.54 1.37
C LEU A 102 -7.92 3.91 1.59
N TYR A 103 -8.22 4.53 2.72
CA TYR A 103 -7.69 5.85 3.06
C TYR A 103 -6.99 5.75 4.39
N LEU A 104 -5.69 6.08 4.42
CA LEU A 104 -4.95 6.20 5.68
C LEU A 104 -5.30 7.55 6.32
N LYS A 105 -5.96 7.49 7.47
CA LYS A 105 -6.38 8.65 8.26
C LYS A 105 -5.53 8.82 9.51
#